data_AF-A0A7S2IBY2-F1
#
_entry.id   AF-A0A7S2IBY2-F1
#
_cell.length_a   1.000
_cell.length_b   1.000
_cell.length_c   1.000
_cell.angle_alpha   90.00
_cell.angle_beta   90.00
_cell.angle_gamma   90.00
#
_symmetry.space_group_name_H-M   'P 1'
#
loop_
_entity.id
_entity.type
_entity.pdbx_description
1 polymer ?
#
loop_
_entity_poly.entity_id
_entity_poly.type
_entity_poly.pdbx_seq_one_letter_code
_entity_poly.pdbx_strand_id
1 'polypeptide(L)'
;GFPPDGAATLWQHGQGGALSSFEFLRRQLFSGWALDKGLLRGFLRHCLRPGYGDSAKPTVGDFGAGGGRYSEWLNQTGLVEAFAFDAAHAVVDITGGAVQQADFAADVRLFRTFDWVLSVDLGGFVNPEGAGVMLRNVRRHAEHGLVISWADPQAPGLLNPLPEDGFIKLVE
;
A
#
# COMPACT_ATOMS: atom_id res chain seq x y z
N GLY A 1 16.07 -29.19 9.37
CA GLY A 1 17.11 -28.20 9.02
C GLY A 1 16.43 -27.07 8.29
N PHE A 2 16.65 -25.83 8.72
CA PHE A 2 16.20 -24.66 7.96
C PHE A 2 17.02 -24.57 6.66
N PRO A 3 16.40 -24.22 5.53
CA PRO A 3 17.14 -24.10 4.28
C PRO A 3 18.00 -22.81 4.31
N PRO A 4 19.10 -22.78 3.55
CA PRO A 4 20.04 -21.66 3.55
C PRO A 4 19.39 -20.36 3.04
N ASP A 5 19.93 -19.23 3.49
CA ASP A 5 19.38 -17.86 3.44
C ASP A 5 18.94 -17.34 2.06
N GLY A 6 19.23 -18.05 0.95
CA GLY A 6 18.71 -17.74 -0.39
C GLY A 6 17.34 -18.35 -0.72
N ALA A 7 16.89 -19.36 0.02
CA ALA A 7 15.59 -20.00 -0.20
C ALA A 7 14.43 -19.23 0.45
N ALA A 8 14.70 -18.39 1.45
CA ALA A 8 13.69 -17.62 2.17
C ALA A 8 13.02 -16.55 1.28
N THR A 9 13.76 -16.01 0.32
CA THR A 9 13.32 -14.90 -0.55
C THR A 9 12.34 -15.37 -1.64
N LEU A 10 12.47 -16.61 -2.12
CA LEU A 10 11.63 -17.18 -3.20
C LEU A 10 10.20 -17.52 -2.77
N TRP A 11 9.95 -17.79 -1.49
CA TRP A 11 8.60 -18.06 -0.98
C TRP A 11 7.81 -16.80 -0.65
N GLN A 12 8.52 -15.68 -0.43
CA GLN A 12 7.90 -14.43 -0.01
C GLN A 12 7.33 -13.64 -1.19
N HIS A 13 7.98 -13.70 -2.36
CA HIS A 13 7.56 -12.95 -3.55
C HIS A 13 6.80 -13.82 -4.56
N GLY A 14 5.63 -13.33 -4.97
CA GLY A 14 4.89 -13.76 -6.15
C GLY A 14 5.35 -13.02 -7.42
N GLN A 15 4.48 -12.97 -8.44
CA GLN A 15 4.76 -12.27 -9.70
C GLN A 15 4.91 -10.75 -9.47
N GLY A 16 5.88 -10.13 -10.13
CA GLY A 16 6.03 -8.67 -10.14
C GLY A 16 6.49 -8.02 -8.82
N GLY A 17 6.89 -8.82 -7.82
CA GLY A 17 7.33 -8.32 -6.50
C GLY A 17 6.26 -8.27 -5.42
N ALA A 18 5.00 -8.56 -5.77
CA ALA A 18 3.92 -8.77 -4.82
C ALA A 18 4.23 -9.94 -3.87
N LEU A 19 3.56 -10.03 -2.72
CA LEU A 19 3.68 -11.19 -1.85
C LEU A 19 3.07 -12.45 -2.50
N SER A 20 3.65 -13.62 -2.25
CA SER A 20 3.05 -14.89 -2.66
C SER A 20 1.73 -15.12 -1.93
N SER A 21 0.78 -15.83 -2.56
CA SER A 21 -0.54 -16.09 -1.97
C SER A 21 -0.44 -16.82 -0.62
N PHE A 22 0.55 -17.71 -0.47
CA PHE A 22 0.78 -18.43 0.78
C PHE A 22 1.27 -17.51 1.90
N GLU A 23 2.27 -16.66 1.62
CA GLU A 23 2.79 -15.71 2.61
C GLU A 23 1.73 -14.66 2.97
N PHE A 24 0.97 -14.19 1.99
CA PHE A 24 -0.14 -13.27 2.20
C PHE A 24 -1.21 -13.90 3.12
N LEU A 25 -1.65 -15.13 2.83
CA LEU A 25 -2.59 -15.87 3.66
C LEU A 25 -2.05 -16.08 5.09
N ARG A 26 -0.76 -16.44 5.23
CA ARG A 26 -0.12 -16.60 6.53
C ARG A 26 -0.19 -15.30 7.35
N ARG A 27 0.16 -14.16 6.74
CA ARG A 27 0.06 -12.85 7.42
C ARG A 27 -1.38 -12.51 7.78
N GLN A 28 -2.33 -12.83 6.90
CA GLN A 28 -3.75 -12.57 7.15
C GLN A 28 -4.29 -13.38 8.34
N LEU A 29 -3.96 -14.68 8.43
CA LEU A 29 -4.45 -15.57 9.49
C LEU A 29 -3.80 -15.32 10.85
N PHE A 30 -2.52 -14.93 10.86
CA PHE A 30 -1.74 -14.79 12.10
C PHE A 30 -1.45 -13.34 12.48
N SER A 31 -2.30 -12.40 12.06
CA SER A 31 -2.19 -10.97 12.40
C SER A 31 -0.81 -10.36 12.10
N GLY A 32 -0.19 -10.80 11.00
CA GLY A 32 1.16 -10.38 10.59
C GLY A 32 1.24 -9.01 9.91
N TRP A 33 0.12 -8.28 9.84
CA TRP A 33 0.06 -6.95 9.24
C TRP A 33 0.26 -5.87 10.31
N ALA A 34 1.23 -4.99 10.09
CA ALA A 34 1.45 -3.84 10.96
C ALA A 34 0.27 -2.84 10.87
N LEU A 35 0.06 -2.08 11.95
CA LEU A 35 -0.91 -0.99 12.00
C LEU A 35 -0.32 0.20 12.75
N ASP A 36 0.13 1.22 12.02
CA ASP A 36 0.60 2.46 12.62
C ASP A 36 -0.57 3.44 12.85
N LYS A 37 -1.14 3.39 14.05
CA LYS A 37 -2.20 4.33 14.45
C LYS A 37 -1.71 5.77 14.60
N GLY A 38 -0.42 6.00 14.81
CA GLY A 38 0.18 7.33 14.89
C GLY A 38 0.12 8.02 13.54
N LEU A 39 0.58 7.32 12.50
CA LEU A 39 0.47 7.74 11.11
C LEU A 39 -0.99 8.02 10.73
N LEU A 40 -1.91 7.07 10.97
CA LEU A 40 -3.31 7.22 10.56
C LEU A 40 -4.02 8.38 11.27
N ARG A 41 -3.72 8.62 12.55
CA ARG A 41 -4.23 9.81 13.27
C ARG A 41 -3.66 11.11 12.71
N GLY A 42 -2.37 11.12 12.36
CA GLY A 42 -1.74 12.26 11.70
C GLY A 42 -2.39 12.54 10.35
N PHE A 43 -2.51 11.51 9.51
CA PHE A 43 -3.18 11.54 8.22
C PHE A 43 -4.60 12.12 8.31
N LEU A 44 -5.44 11.63 9.23
CA LEU A 44 -6.80 12.17 9.44
C LEU A 44 -6.80 13.68 9.75
N ARG A 45 -5.80 14.20 10.45
CA ARG A 45 -5.70 15.66 10.70
C ARG A 45 -5.46 16.45 9.41
N HIS A 46 -4.95 15.85 8.35
CA HIS A 46 -4.77 16.51 7.05
C HIS A 46 -5.98 16.29 6.15
N CYS A 47 -6.48 15.05 6.06
CA CYS A 47 -7.62 14.71 5.21
C CYS A 47 -8.91 15.45 5.59
N LEU A 48 -9.09 15.75 6.87
CA LEU A 48 -10.31 16.38 7.37
C LEU A 48 -10.25 17.92 7.35
N ARG A 49 -9.06 18.54 7.20
CA ARG A 49 -8.94 20.01 7.22
C ARG A 49 -9.74 20.75 6.15
N PRO A 50 -9.86 20.26 4.90
CA PRO A 50 -10.59 20.99 3.87
C PRO A 50 -12.11 21.08 4.11
N GLY A 51 -12.71 20.22 4.94
CA GLY A 51 -14.17 20.10 5.04
C GLY A 51 -14.68 19.37 6.28
N TYR A 52 -14.02 19.50 7.44
CA TYR A 52 -14.50 18.88 8.69
C TYR A 52 -15.90 19.40 9.03
N GLY A 53 -16.93 18.56 8.86
CA GLY A 53 -18.32 18.92 9.05
C GLY A 53 -19.18 18.94 7.77
N ASP A 54 -18.58 18.75 6.60
CA ASP A 54 -19.33 18.53 5.36
C ASP A 54 -20.01 17.15 5.38
N SER A 55 -21.13 17.04 4.66
CA SER A 55 -21.92 15.79 4.61
C SER A 55 -21.23 14.66 3.84
N ALA A 56 -20.26 14.99 2.97
CA ALA A 56 -19.50 14.02 2.20
C ALA A 56 -18.20 13.63 2.93
N LYS A 57 -17.98 12.33 3.12
CA LYS A 57 -16.74 11.81 3.69
C LYS A 57 -15.63 11.87 2.64
N PRO A 58 -14.42 12.33 2.99
CA PRO A 58 -13.27 12.21 2.10
C PRO A 58 -12.99 10.74 1.78
N THR A 59 -12.61 10.49 0.54
CA THR A 59 -12.29 9.17 0.02
C THR A 59 -10.78 8.94 0.01
N VAL A 60 -10.36 7.73 0.40
CA VAL A 60 -8.95 7.37 0.56
C VAL A 60 -8.64 6.12 -0.25
N GLY A 61 -7.66 6.20 -1.16
CA GLY A 61 -7.07 5.03 -1.81
C GLY A 61 -5.87 4.54 -1.01
N ASP A 62 -5.91 3.31 -0.50
CA ASP A 62 -4.83 2.64 0.23
C ASP A 62 -4.15 1.65 -0.72
N PHE A 63 -3.01 2.05 -1.27
CA PHE A 63 -2.33 1.34 -2.36
C PHE A 63 -1.13 0.56 -1.82
N GLY A 64 -1.07 -0.74 -2.14
CA GLY A 64 -0.15 -1.67 -1.47
C GLY A 64 -0.63 -2.04 -0.07
N ALA A 65 -1.94 -2.16 0.11
CA ALA A 65 -2.60 -2.23 1.41
C ALA A 65 -2.31 -3.53 2.19
N GLY A 66 -1.69 -4.53 1.57
CA GLY A 66 -1.57 -5.87 2.13
C GLY A 66 -2.95 -6.38 2.54
N GLY A 67 -3.10 -6.77 3.81
CA GLY A 67 -4.37 -7.24 4.38
C GLY A 67 -5.44 -6.16 4.63
N GLY A 68 -5.21 -4.90 4.24
CA GLY A 68 -6.23 -3.84 4.30
C GLY A 68 -6.45 -3.22 5.68
N ARG A 69 -5.52 -3.40 6.63
CA ARG A 69 -5.70 -2.96 8.03
C ARG A 69 -5.82 -1.45 8.19
N TYR A 70 -5.16 -0.68 7.34
CA TYR A 70 -5.21 0.77 7.36
C TYR A 70 -6.60 1.25 6.92
N SER A 71 -7.06 0.76 5.76
CA SER A 71 -8.43 1.01 5.28
C SER A 71 -9.52 0.55 6.26
N GLU A 72 -9.39 -0.65 6.83
CA GLU A 72 -10.33 -1.16 7.84
C GLU A 72 -10.41 -0.19 9.03
N TRP A 73 -9.27 0.19 9.60
CA TRP A 73 -9.22 1.10 10.75
C TRP A 73 -9.79 2.48 10.40
N LEU A 74 -9.45 3.04 9.23
CA LEU A 74 -9.95 4.32 8.76
C LEU A 74 -11.48 4.30 8.60
N ASN A 75 -12.03 3.25 7.97
CA ASN A 75 -13.47 3.08 7.80
C ASN A 75 -14.21 2.94 9.14
N GLN A 76 -13.61 2.25 10.13
CA GLN A 76 -14.18 2.12 11.49
C GLN A 76 -14.30 3.46 12.22
N THR A 77 -13.50 4.47 11.86
CA THR A 77 -13.66 5.82 12.44
C THR A 77 -14.95 6.51 11.99
N GLY A 78 -15.50 6.11 10.84
CA GLY A 78 -16.64 6.76 10.21
C GLY A 78 -16.32 8.14 9.60
N LEU A 79 -15.08 8.63 9.68
CA LEU A 79 -14.67 9.97 9.24
C LEU A 79 -14.30 10.05 7.75
N VAL A 80 -13.91 8.92 7.16
CA VAL A 80 -13.50 8.79 5.76
C VAL A 80 -14.10 7.52 5.15
N GLU A 81 -14.03 7.40 3.83
CA GLU A 81 -14.32 6.17 3.09
C GLU A 81 -13.03 5.67 2.40
N ALA A 82 -12.45 4.58 2.91
CA ALA A 82 -11.18 4.04 2.46
C ALA A 82 -11.35 2.76 1.62
N PHE A 83 -10.56 2.65 0.56
CA PHE A 83 -10.56 1.56 -0.40
C PHE A 83 -9.15 0.96 -0.50
N ALA A 84 -9.01 -0.32 -0.19
CA ALA A 84 -7.73 -1.03 -0.20
C ALA A 84 -7.46 -1.75 -1.52
N PHE A 85 -6.22 -1.62 -2.00
CA PHE A 85 -5.73 -2.26 -3.22
C PHE A 85 -4.35 -2.90 -3.02
N ASP A 86 -4.16 -4.11 -3.54
CA ASP A 86 -2.86 -4.81 -3.50
C ASP A 86 -2.63 -5.67 -4.76
N ALA A 87 -1.37 -5.89 -5.12
CA ALA A 87 -1.00 -6.67 -6.31
C ALA A 87 -1.03 -8.19 -6.06
N ALA A 88 -1.11 -8.64 -4.81
CA ALA A 88 -1.06 -10.05 -4.46
C ALA A 88 -2.15 -10.87 -5.17
N HIS A 89 -1.75 -12.01 -5.73
CA HIS A 89 -2.68 -12.93 -6.39
C HIS A 89 -3.70 -13.48 -5.39
N ALA A 90 -4.97 -13.56 -5.80
CA ALA A 90 -6.08 -14.03 -4.96
C ALA A 90 -6.31 -13.19 -3.69
N VAL A 91 -5.82 -11.94 -3.65
CA VAL A 91 -6.03 -11.04 -2.51
C VAL A 91 -7.52 -10.84 -2.20
N VAL A 92 -8.38 -10.78 -3.22
CA VAL A 92 -9.82 -10.65 -3.07
C VAL A 92 -10.39 -11.84 -2.28
N ASP A 93 -10.02 -13.07 -2.64
CA ASP A 93 -10.50 -14.27 -1.96
C ASP A 93 -9.95 -14.38 -0.54
N ILE A 94 -8.66 -14.11 -0.35
CA ILE A 94 -7.99 -14.22 0.96
C ILE A 94 -8.55 -13.20 1.96
N THR A 95 -8.93 -12.01 1.48
CA THR A 95 -9.44 -10.93 2.34
C THR A 95 -10.97 -10.87 2.40
N GLY A 96 -11.67 -11.81 1.75
CA GLY A 96 -13.14 -11.79 1.67
C GLY A 96 -13.68 -10.52 1.00
N GLY A 97 -12.94 -9.96 0.05
CA GLY A 97 -13.28 -8.73 -0.68
C GLY A 97 -12.90 -7.43 0.03
N ALA A 98 -12.28 -7.47 1.22
CA ALA A 98 -11.84 -6.26 1.91
C ALA A 98 -10.74 -5.50 1.16
N VAL A 99 -9.96 -6.21 0.32
CA VAL A 99 -8.90 -5.64 -0.52
C VAL A 99 -9.13 -6.07 -1.96
N GLN A 100 -9.10 -5.10 -2.89
CA GLN A 100 -9.22 -5.35 -4.32
C GLN A 100 -7.85 -5.58 -4.95
N GLN A 101 -7.79 -6.37 -6.02
CA GLN A 101 -6.53 -6.62 -6.72
C GLN A 101 -6.21 -5.47 -7.68
N ALA A 102 -5.02 -4.87 -7.56
CA ALA A 102 -4.48 -3.92 -8.52
C ALA A 102 -2.94 -3.90 -8.48
N ASP A 103 -2.30 -4.06 -9.64
CA ASP A 103 -0.85 -4.00 -9.78
C ASP A 103 -0.38 -2.62 -10.24
N PHE A 104 0.06 -1.79 -9.29
CA PHE A 104 0.53 -0.44 -9.58
C PHE A 104 1.87 -0.38 -10.32
N ALA A 105 2.61 -1.49 -10.46
CA ALA A 105 3.81 -1.55 -11.30
C ALA A 105 3.47 -1.61 -12.80
N ALA A 106 2.22 -1.95 -13.15
CA ALA A 106 1.66 -1.87 -14.51
C ALA A 106 0.76 -0.64 -14.67
N ASP A 107 0.46 -0.20 -15.90
CA ASP A 107 -0.48 0.94 -16.09
C ASP A 107 -1.89 0.55 -15.61
N VAL A 108 -2.38 1.23 -14.58
CA VAL A 108 -3.66 0.93 -13.93
C VAL A 108 -4.61 2.12 -14.05
N ARG A 109 -5.88 1.79 -14.30
CA ARG A 109 -7.02 2.70 -14.23
C ARG A 109 -8.06 2.09 -13.31
N LEU A 110 -8.18 2.66 -12.12
CA LEU A 110 -9.24 2.28 -11.20
C LEU A 110 -10.57 2.91 -11.62
N PHE A 111 -11.66 2.46 -11.02
CA PHE A 111 -13.01 2.94 -11.29
C PHE A 111 -13.25 4.39 -10.86
N ARG A 112 -12.34 4.97 -10.07
CA ARG A 112 -12.40 6.33 -9.56
C ARG A 112 -11.02 6.87 -9.20
N THR A 113 -10.98 8.17 -8.96
CA THR A 113 -9.95 8.90 -8.21
C THR A 113 -10.38 9.03 -6.74
N PHE A 114 -9.43 9.43 -5.88
CA PHE A 114 -9.61 9.59 -4.44
C PHE A 114 -9.13 10.97 -4.00
N ASP A 115 -9.79 11.54 -3.00
CA ASP A 115 -9.36 12.80 -2.39
C ASP A 115 -7.91 12.68 -1.89
N TRP A 116 -7.61 11.56 -1.22
CA TRP A 116 -6.28 11.24 -0.73
C TRP A 116 -5.85 9.85 -1.14
N VAL A 117 -4.54 9.69 -1.37
CA VAL A 117 -3.92 8.37 -1.52
C VAL A 117 -2.92 8.15 -0.38
N LEU A 118 -2.91 6.93 0.15
CA LEU A 118 -1.96 6.41 1.11
C LEU A 118 -1.20 5.26 0.46
N SER A 119 0.13 5.36 0.39
CA SER A 119 0.99 4.35 -0.22
C SER A 119 2.20 4.13 0.68
N VAL A 120 2.11 3.11 1.55
CA VAL A 120 3.14 2.86 2.56
C VAL A 120 4.02 1.72 2.09
N ASP A 121 5.30 2.02 1.87
CA ASP A 121 6.38 1.08 1.52
C ASP A 121 6.18 0.28 0.21
N LEU A 122 5.09 0.53 -0.53
CA LEU A 122 4.78 -0.12 -1.82
C LEU A 122 5.98 -0.08 -2.77
N GLY A 123 6.67 1.05 -2.84
CA GLY A 123 7.81 1.24 -3.74
C GLY A 123 8.99 0.30 -3.48
N GLY A 124 9.18 -0.14 -2.23
CA GLY A 124 10.21 -1.10 -1.86
C GLY A 124 9.98 -2.49 -2.43
N PHE A 125 8.73 -2.84 -2.73
CA PHE A 125 8.33 -4.13 -3.29
C PHE A 125 8.18 -4.12 -4.82
N VAL A 126 8.28 -2.96 -5.47
CA VAL A 126 8.20 -2.83 -6.93
C VAL A 126 9.61 -2.89 -7.51
N ASN A 127 9.81 -3.62 -8.62
CA ASN A 127 11.09 -3.61 -9.32
C ASN A 127 11.50 -2.17 -9.70
N PRO A 128 12.80 -1.81 -9.66
CA PRO A 128 13.26 -0.45 -9.94
C PRO A 128 12.70 0.15 -11.25
N GLU A 129 12.58 -0.65 -12.31
CA GLU A 129 12.05 -0.23 -13.61
C GLU A 129 10.55 0.12 -13.55
N GLY A 130 9.80 -0.48 -12.62
CA GLY A 130 8.37 -0.25 -12.40
C GLY A 130 8.07 0.94 -11.49
N ALA A 131 9.06 1.46 -10.74
CA ALA A 131 8.85 2.52 -9.76
C ALA A 131 8.26 3.80 -10.39
N GLY A 132 8.73 4.18 -11.58
CA GLY A 132 8.19 5.33 -12.31
C GLY A 132 6.75 5.13 -12.79
N VAL A 133 6.36 3.91 -13.15
CA VAL A 133 4.96 3.58 -13.49
C VAL A 133 4.10 3.67 -12.24
N MET A 134 4.56 3.09 -11.13
CA MET A 134 3.89 3.15 -9.83
C MET A 134 3.63 4.58 -9.39
N LEU A 135 4.63 5.46 -9.41
CA LEU A 135 4.46 6.86 -9.03
C LEU A 135 3.45 7.59 -9.93
N ARG A 136 3.46 7.32 -11.24
CA ARG A 136 2.45 7.88 -12.15
C ARG A 136 1.05 7.40 -11.82
N ASN A 137 0.87 6.12 -11.50
CA ASN A 137 -0.43 5.57 -11.11
C ASN A 137 -0.90 6.13 -9.78
N VAL A 138 -0.04 6.17 -8.76
CA VAL A 138 -0.34 6.75 -7.44
C VAL A 138 -0.81 8.20 -7.60
N ARG A 139 0.00 9.03 -8.28
CA ARG A 139 -0.32 10.44 -8.51
C ARG A 139 -1.63 10.64 -9.28
N ARG A 140 -1.88 9.83 -10.30
CA ARG A 140 -3.08 9.91 -11.15
C ARG A 140 -4.38 9.71 -10.38
N HIS A 141 -4.35 8.94 -9.29
CA HIS A 141 -5.54 8.62 -8.51
C HIS A 141 -5.69 9.51 -7.27
N ALA A 142 -4.80 10.47 -7.03
CA ALA A 142 -4.87 11.42 -5.91
C ALA A 142 -5.34 12.80 -6.39
N GLU A 143 -6.41 13.33 -5.80
CA GLU A 143 -6.98 14.64 -6.17
C GLU A 143 -6.44 15.79 -5.31
N HIS A 144 -6.29 15.58 -4.00
CA HIS A 144 -5.90 16.63 -3.05
C HIS A 144 -4.54 16.37 -2.43
N GLY A 145 -4.20 15.11 -2.14
CA GLY A 145 -2.91 14.81 -1.56
C GLY A 145 -2.52 13.34 -1.54
N LEU A 146 -1.23 13.13 -1.28
CA LEU A 146 -0.60 11.83 -1.23
C LEU A 146 0.23 11.75 0.06
N VAL A 147 0.07 10.67 0.79
CA VAL A 147 1.05 10.21 1.77
C VAL A 147 1.76 9.01 1.18
N ILE A 148 3.07 9.13 0.99
CA ILE A 148 3.90 8.07 0.45
C ILE A 148 5.12 7.85 1.35
N SER A 149 5.47 6.58 1.59
CA SER A 149 6.74 6.19 2.18
C SER A 149 7.48 5.22 1.26
N TRP A 150 8.78 5.09 1.52
CA TRP A 150 9.63 4.12 0.86
C TRP A 150 10.39 3.33 1.90
N ALA A 151 10.55 2.04 1.65
CA ALA A 151 11.15 1.16 2.63
C ALA A 151 12.67 1.37 2.74
N ASP A 152 13.16 1.26 3.98
CA ASP A 152 14.57 1.45 4.34
C ASP A 152 15.48 0.37 3.68
N PRO A 153 16.67 0.74 3.15
CA PRO A 153 17.68 -0.20 2.62
C PRO A 153 18.07 -1.36 3.52
N GLN A 154 17.91 -1.23 4.84
CA GLN A 154 18.20 -2.29 5.80
C GLN A 154 17.04 -3.28 5.98
N ALA A 155 15.85 -2.99 5.46
CA ALA A 155 14.72 -3.89 5.59
C ALA A 155 14.88 -5.11 4.64
N PRO A 156 14.74 -6.34 5.16
CA PRO A 156 14.95 -7.55 4.36
C PRO A 156 13.79 -7.80 3.39
N GLY A 157 14.08 -8.47 2.27
CA GLY A 157 13.04 -8.95 1.34
C GLY A 157 12.42 -7.84 0.49
N LEU A 158 13.20 -6.82 0.13
CA LEU A 158 12.77 -5.72 -0.73
C LEU A 158 13.49 -5.78 -2.07
N LEU A 159 12.79 -5.39 -3.13
CA LEU A 159 13.34 -5.35 -4.49
C LEU A 159 13.99 -4.01 -4.82
N ASN A 160 13.47 -2.94 -4.24
CA ASN A 160 13.88 -1.58 -4.56
C ASN A 160 13.85 -0.67 -3.32
N PRO A 161 14.56 -1.01 -2.23
CA PRO A 161 14.65 -0.09 -1.11
C PRO A 161 15.51 1.12 -1.48
N LEU A 162 15.19 2.30 -0.94
CA LEU A 162 15.91 3.55 -1.24
C LEU A 162 16.25 4.29 0.04
N PRO A 163 17.48 4.84 0.17
CA PRO A 163 17.76 5.82 1.21
C PRO A 163 16.92 7.08 0.97
N GLU A 164 16.73 7.89 2.01
CA GLU A 164 15.89 9.09 1.97
C GLU A 164 16.25 10.04 0.82
N ASP A 165 17.54 10.29 0.58
CA ASP A 165 17.99 11.17 -0.50
C ASP A 165 17.68 10.60 -1.90
N GLY A 166 17.75 9.27 -2.05
CA GLY A 166 17.37 8.57 -3.27
C GLY A 166 15.86 8.64 -3.52
N PHE A 167 15.06 8.47 -2.46
CA PHE A 167 13.61 8.59 -2.54
C PHE A 167 13.18 10.02 -2.88
N ILE A 168 13.74 11.04 -2.23
CA ILE A 168 13.41 12.46 -2.51
C ILE A 168 13.68 12.79 -3.97
N LYS A 169 14.85 12.44 -4.50
CA LYS A 169 15.21 12.64 -5.92
C LYS A 169 14.27 11.94 -6.91
N LEU A 170 13.60 10.87 -6.48
CA LEU A 170 12.69 10.11 -7.33
C LEU A 170 11.30 10.78 -7.42
N VAL A 171 10.91 11.54 -6.40
CA VAL A 171 9.56 12.15 -6.31
C VAL A 171 9.52 13.65 -6.60
N GLU A 172 10.66 14.34 -6.57
CA GLU A 172 10.83 15.74 -7.01
C GLU A 172 10.95 15.87 -8.54
#